data_AF-A0A0Q8S0J2-F1
#
_entry.id   AF-A0A0Q8S0J2-F1
#
_cell.length_a   1.000
_cell.length_b   1.000
_cell.length_c   1.000
_cell.angle_alpha   90.00
_cell.angle_beta   90.00
_cell.angle_gamma   90.00
#
_symmetry.space_group_name_H-M   'P 1'
#
loop_
_entity.id
_entity.type
_entity.pdbx_description
1 polymer ?
#
loop_
_entity_poly.entity_id
_entity_poly.type
_entity_poly.pdbx_seq_one_letter_code
_entity_poly.pdbx_strand_id
1 'polypeptide(L)'
;MEKAILFLTAAALIAQPVAAQEADTDADMAQEIAEDAARDLKDSRFYNKPGASRAEYNADWQSCRLIARGSQTPAGSVPIYDPAMYNPAISPLAAGIGSGIGAAIGAAIVEGQMRRANRKNCLLIKGWRLVDLPAAQAAKVAAMPDAERQSYFETVVGAQTVDGDITEMTSFTPVADDKLNMSGTLAGPPSLFLGKKVDPKAPLALADNEGALVIAFRRNDAGSAGRSGRVQIRRFDRENGDLFYQPRDWKKKGDRTTYGSEFVSKDKKSAYELQVVKLTPGWYVLQTDAVGTVLPNTTNCFGAPAFEIKAGEYAYLADASPFLGAKLATGGEHSGMGYARNFDEAKAAMAGFQPDAAARMVEARIENRATYSCAGQVMTRMDFPGVTEVVPAPVAKNMAGSAGS
;
A
#
# COMPACT_ATOMS: atom_id res chain seq x y z
N MET A 1 -50.78 3.10 66.12
CA MET A 1 -50.68 1.91 67.00
C MET A 1 -50.44 0.71 66.11
N GLU A 2 -49.39 -0.07 66.43
CA GLU A 2 -49.21 -1.51 66.12
C GLU A 2 -49.11 -1.95 64.65
N LYS A 3 -47.98 -2.51 64.18
CA LYS A 3 -47.50 -3.92 64.32
C LYS A 3 -48.51 -4.92 63.70
N ALA A 4 -48.18 -5.91 62.85
CA ALA A 4 -46.92 -6.49 62.37
C ALA A 4 -47.20 -7.58 61.30
N ILE A 5 -46.11 -8.16 60.74
CA ILE A 5 -45.92 -9.55 60.20
C ILE A 5 -46.43 -9.83 58.76
N LEU A 6 -45.55 -10.03 57.74
CA LEU A 6 -44.71 -11.21 57.35
C LEU A 6 -45.51 -12.42 56.80
N PHE A 7 -45.43 -12.69 55.47
CA PHE A 7 -44.79 -13.87 54.84
C PHE A 7 -45.23 -14.09 53.37
N LEU A 8 -44.21 -14.18 52.50
CA LEU A 8 -44.01 -15.01 51.30
C LEU A 8 -45.20 -15.71 50.60
N THR A 9 -45.29 -15.47 49.28
CA THR A 9 -45.39 -16.57 48.29
C THR A 9 -44.69 -16.15 46.99
N ALA A 10 -43.75 -16.99 46.57
CA ALA A 10 -43.05 -16.92 45.30
C ALA A 10 -43.97 -17.36 44.15
N ALA A 11 -43.87 -16.68 43.01
CA ALA A 11 -44.27 -17.19 41.71
C ALA A 11 -43.14 -16.90 40.72
N ALA A 12 -42.51 -17.98 40.26
CA ALA A 12 -41.38 -17.97 39.34
C ALA A 12 -41.82 -17.44 37.96
N LEU A 13 -41.19 -16.36 37.50
CA LEU A 13 -41.08 -16.08 36.07
C LEU A 13 -39.97 -16.98 35.51
N ILE A 14 -40.37 -17.83 34.57
CA ILE A 14 -39.48 -18.67 33.77
C ILE A 14 -38.56 -17.74 32.98
N ALA A 15 -37.31 -17.64 33.42
CA ALA A 15 -36.23 -17.13 32.60
C ALA A 15 -36.05 -18.11 31.44
N GLN A 16 -36.35 -17.67 30.22
CA GLN A 16 -35.82 -18.36 29.04
C GLN A 16 -34.30 -18.21 29.08
N PRO A 17 -33.53 -19.30 29.02
CA PRO A 17 -32.10 -19.17 28.82
C PRO A 17 -31.92 -18.50 27.46
N VAL A 18 -31.26 -17.35 27.45
CA VAL A 18 -30.61 -16.83 26.26
C VAL A 18 -29.70 -17.96 25.80
N ALA A 19 -30.13 -18.67 24.75
CA ALA A 19 -29.30 -19.66 24.10
C ALA A 19 -27.98 -18.94 23.77
N ALA A 20 -26.91 -19.41 24.39
CA ALA A 20 -25.57 -19.07 23.96
C ALA A 20 -25.56 -19.31 22.44
N GLN A 21 -25.29 -18.27 21.66
CA GLN A 21 -24.81 -18.46 20.30
C GLN A 21 -23.63 -19.43 20.45
N GLU A 22 -23.82 -20.65 19.96
CA GLU A 22 -22.74 -21.62 19.84
C GLU A 22 -21.59 -20.89 19.15
N ALA A 23 -20.40 -20.96 19.76
CA ALA A 23 -19.20 -20.46 19.12
C ALA A 23 -19.10 -21.17 17.76
N ASP A 24 -19.18 -20.40 16.67
CA ASP A 24 -19.01 -20.89 15.30
C ASP A 24 -17.83 -21.87 15.29
N THR A 25 -18.07 -23.12 14.88
CA THR A 25 -16.98 -24.08 14.82
C THR A 25 -16.07 -23.72 13.64
N ASP A 26 -14.77 -24.02 13.74
CA ASP A 26 -13.81 -23.74 12.65
C ASP A 26 -14.24 -24.38 11.31
N ALA A 27 -15.02 -25.45 11.35
CA ALA A 27 -15.58 -26.12 10.18
C ALA A 27 -16.70 -25.31 9.51
N ASP A 28 -17.61 -24.74 10.29
CA ASP A 28 -18.71 -23.91 9.78
C ASP A 28 -18.15 -22.63 9.13
N MET A 29 -17.12 -22.03 9.74
CA MET A 29 -16.40 -20.90 9.16
C MET A 29 -15.69 -21.25 7.85
N ALA A 30 -15.04 -22.43 7.78
CA ALA A 30 -14.37 -22.89 6.57
C ALA A 30 -15.35 -23.14 5.42
N GLN A 31 -16.53 -23.68 5.72
CA GLN A 31 -17.60 -23.87 4.75
C GLN A 31 -18.15 -22.53 4.26
N GLU A 32 -18.45 -21.59 5.15
CA GLU A 32 -18.93 -20.26 4.76
C GLU A 32 -17.91 -19.57 3.84
N ILE A 33 -16.62 -19.61 4.18
CA ILE A 33 -15.55 -19.06 3.34
C ILE A 33 -15.53 -19.74 1.96
N ALA A 34 -15.66 -21.07 1.90
CA ALA A 34 -15.64 -21.81 0.64
C ALA A 34 -16.82 -21.43 -0.27
N GLU A 35 -18.02 -21.28 0.29
CA GLU A 35 -19.22 -20.84 -0.42
C GLU A 35 -19.09 -19.41 -0.93
N ASP A 36 -18.57 -18.50 -0.10
CA ASP A 36 -18.38 -17.10 -0.43
C ASP A 36 -17.30 -16.93 -1.51
N ALA A 37 -16.19 -17.70 -1.41
CA ALA A 37 -15.12 -17.72 -2.39
C ALA A 37 -15.52 -18.36 -3.72
N ALA A 38 -16.42 -19.34 -3.71
CA ALA A 38 -16.97 -19.95 -4.93
C ALA A 38 -17.72 -18.95 -5.82
N ARG A 39 -18.23 -17.83 -5.27
CA ARG A 39 -18.90 -16.77 -6.04
C ARG A 39 -17.97 -16.03 -7.01
N ASP A 40 -16.66 -16.05 -6.75
CA ASP A 40 -15.64 -15.50 -7.64
C ASP A 40 -15.15 -16.53 -8.68
N LEU A 41 -15.57 -17.80 -8.57
CA LEU A 41 -15.38 -18.83 -9.60
C LEU A 41 -16.63 -18.95 -10.47
N LYS A 42 -16.60 -18.29 -11.61
CA LYS A 42 -17.70 -18.28 -12.57
C LYS A 42 -17.40 -19.23 -13.71
N ASP A 43 -18.47 -19.69 -14.34
CA ASP A 43 -18.45 -20.42 -15.61
C ASP A 43 -17.56 -19.78 -16.69
N SER A 44 -17.45 -18.46 -16.67
CA SER A 44 -16.70 -17.64 -17.62
C SER A 44 -15.33 -17.19 -17.12
N ARG A 45 -15.06 -17.29 -15.80
CA ARG A 45 -13.79 -16.83 -15.23
C ARG A 45 -13.46 -17.43 -13.88
N PHE A 46 -12.19 -17.67 -13.62
CA PHE A 46 -11.74 -18.23 -12.35
C PHE A 46 -10.32 -17.79 -12.01
N TYR A 47 -9.88 -18.10 -10.78
CA TYR A 47 -8.49 -17.89 -10.37
C TYR A 47 -7.71 -19.21 -10.41
N ASN A 48 -6.50 -19.15 -10.97
CA ASN A 48 -5.55 -20.26 -11.05
C ASN A 48 -4.22 -19.86 -10.43
N LYS A 49 -3.57 -20.76 -9.70
CA LYS A 49 -2.17 -20.63 -9.26
C LYS A 49 -1.55 -22.02 -9.34
N PRO A 50 -0.54 -22.25 -10.20
CA PRO A 50 0.01 -23.59 -10.35
C PRO A 50 0.50 -24.20 -9.05
N GLY A 51 0.10 -25.45 -8.82
CA GLY A 51 0.42 -26.19 -7.61
C GLY A 51 -0.39 -25.79 -6.38
N ALA A 52 -1.26 -24.78 -6.46
CA ALA A 52 -2.12 -24.40 -5.34
C ALA A 52 -3.36 -25.30 -5.24
N SER A 53 -3.78 -25.57 -4.02
CA SER A 53 -5.00 -26.27 -3.70
C SER A 53 -6.23 -25.34 -3.65
N ARG A 54 -7.42 -25.95 -3.68
CA ARG A 54 -8.68 -25.23 -3.42
C ARG A 54 -8.70 -24.59 -2.03
N ALA A 55 -8.11 -25.25 -1.03
CA ALA A 55 -8.02 -24.73 0.34
C ALA A 55 -7.12 -23.48 0.40
N GLU A 56 -5.98 -23.48 -0.29
CA GLU A 56 -5.11 -22.30 -0.39
C GLU A 56 -5.81 -21.13 -1.10
N TYR A 57 -6.61 -21.40 -2.14
CA TYR A 57 -7.45 -20.36 -2.74
C TYR A 57 -8.42 -19.75 -1.74
N ASN A 58 -9.16 -20.59 -1.00
CA ASN A 58 -10.15 -20.13 -0.04
C ASN A 58 -9.50 -19.28 1.07
N ALA A 59 -8.35 -19.72 1.58
CA ALA A 59 -7.58 -18.98 2.58
C ALA A 59 -7.08 -17.62 2.07
N ASP A 60 -6.48 -17.60 0.88
CA ASP A 60 -6.01 -16.36 0.26
C ASP A 60 -7.17 -15.42 -0.10
N TRP A 61 -8.28 -15.98 -0.60
CA TRP A 61 -9.49 -15.22 -0.91
C TRP A 61 -10.07 -14.54 0.31
N GLN A 62 -10.19 -15.26 1.44
CA GLN A 62 -10.72 -14.69 2.68
C GLN A 62 -9.78 -13.62 3.23
N SER A 63 -8.47 -13.89 3.27
CA SER A 63 -7.47 -12.89 3.67
C SER A 63 -7.57 -11.63 2.81
N CYS A 64 -7.61 -11.78 1.48
CA CYS A 64 -7.75 -10.67 0.55
C CYS A 64 -9.11 -9.94 0.66
N ARG A 65 -10.19 -10.64 1.02
CA ARG A 65 -11.51 -10.05 1.30
C ARG A 65 -11.48 -9.20 2.56
N LEU A 66 -10.88 -9.69 3.63
CA LEU A 66 -10.74 -8.94 4.89
C LEU A 66 -9.86 -7.69 4.68
N ILE A 67 -8.77 -7.83 3.92
CA ILE A 67 -7.92 -6.70 3.52
C ILE A 67 -8.70 -5.68 2.68
N ALA A 68 -9.41 -6.13 1.65
CA ALA A 68 -10.20 -5.24 0.80
C ALA A 68 -11.33 -4.51 1.55
N ARG A 69 -11.87 -5.13 2.61
CA ARG A 69 -12.87 -4.52 3.50
C ARG A 69 -12.27 -3.59 4.57
N GLY A 70 -10.94 -3.57 4.71
CA GLY A 70 -10.24 -2.85 5.78
C GLY A 70 -10.39 -3.52 7.16
N SER A 71 -10.86 -4.77 7.21
CA SER A 71 -11.00 -5.56 8.45
C SER A 71 -9.70 -6.23 8.87
N GLN A 72 -8.80 -6.44 7.91
CA GLN A 72 -7.42 -6.84 8.13
C GLN A 72 -6.51 -5.95 7.30
N THR A 73 -5.25 -5.98 7.65
CA THR A 73 -4.21 -5.21 6.97
C THR A 73 -3.42 -6.17 6.09
N PRO A 74 -2.72 -5.70 5.05
CA PRO A 74 -1.79 -6.54 4.30
C PRO A 74 -0.74 -7.26 5.17
N ALA A 75 -0.44 -6.72 6.36
CA ALA A 75 0.43 -7.35 7.36
C ALA A 75 -0.28 -8.42 8.22
N GLY A 76 -1.57 -8.66 8.02
CA GLY A 76 -2.38 -9.64 8.77
C GLY A 76 -2.87 -9.16 10.13
N SER A 77 -2.57 -7.92 10.52
CA SER A 77 -3.08 -7.32 11.75
C SER A 77 -4.53 -6.85 11.57
N VAL A 78 -5.32 -6.92 12.65
CA VAL A 78 -6.58 -6.18 12.72
C VAL A 78 -6.20 -4.71 12.97
N PRO A 79 -6.63 -3.76 12.14
CA PRO A 79 -6.23 -2.38 12.30
C PRO A 79 -6.76 -1.85 13.64
N ILE A 80 -5.85 -1.62 14.60
CA ILE A 80 -6.15 -0.93 15.86
C ILE A 80 -6.16 0.58 15.58
N TYR A 81 -7.01 1.01 14.67
CA TYR A 81 -7.23 2.43 14.42
C TYR A 81 -8.41 2.89 15.27
N ASP A 82 -8.10 3.46 16.43
CA ASP A 82 -9.08 4.21 17.20
C ASP A 82 -9.11 5.68 16.71
N PRO A 83 -10.18 6.13 16.02
CA PRO A 83 -10.33 7.53 15.60
C PRO A 83 -10.41 8.50 16.78
N ALA A 84 -10.68 8.03 18.00
CA ALA A 84 -10.59 8.83 19.21
C ALA A 84 -9.13 9.11 19.60
N MET A 85 -8.20 8.19 19.33
CA MET A 85 -6.79 8.30 19.70
C MET A 85 -5.89 8.85 18.59
N TYR A 86 -6.19 8.55 17.32
CA TYR A 86 -5.31 8.85 16.18
C TYR A 86 -5.89 9.89 15.22
N ASN A 87 -5.01 10.63 14.55
CA ASN A 87 -5.41 11.70 13.64
C ASN A 87 -5.93 11.12 12.29
N PRO A 88 -7.21 11.33 11.94
CA PRO A 88 -7.76 10.82 10.68
C PRO A 88 -7.18 11.49 9.44
N ALA A 89 -6.58 12.69 9.57
CA ALA A 89 -6.03 13.41 8.41
C ALA A 89 -4.76 12.75 7.81
N ILE A 90 -4.09 11.87 8.55
CA ILE A 90 -2.82 11.25 8.13
C ILE A 90 -2.88 9.72 8.13
N SER A 91 -3.87 9.13 8.83
CA SER A 91 -4.11 7.69 8.81
C SER A 91 -4.46 7.24 7.39
N PRO A 92 -3.70 6.30 6.78
CA PRO A 92 -4.07 5.78 5.47
C PRO A 92 -5.42 5.06 5.49
N LEU A 93 -5.82 4.51 6.64
CA LEU A 93 -7.15 3.91 6.84
C LEU A 93 -8.26 4.96 6.75
N ALA A 94 -8.01 6.20 7.18
CA ALA A 94 -8.94 7.31 7.06
C ALA A 94 -8.79 8.10 5.73
N ALA A 95 -7.61 8.08 5.10
CA ALA A 95 -7.39 8.66 3.78
C ALA A 95 -8.20 7.94 2.68
N GLY A 96 -8.42 6.63 2.81
CA GLY A 96 -9.35 5.87 1.97
C GLY A 96 -10.83 6.28 2.12
N ILE A 97 -11.19 6.93 3.23
CA ILE A 97 -12.54 7.48 3.48
C ILE A 97 -12.61 8.97 3.08
N GLY A 98 -11.50 9.71 3.20
CA GLY A 98 -11.43 11.15 2.97
C GLY A 98 -11.23 11.60 1.51
N SER A 99 -10.89 10.72 0.58
CA SER A 99 -10.74 11.04 -0.86
C SER A 99 -12.08 11.00 -1.61
N GLY A 100 -13.13 11.58 -1.01
CA GLY A 100 -14.50 11.53 -1.49
C GLY A 100 -14.65 11.98 -2.96
N ILE A 101 -15.23 11.12 -3.78
CA ILE A 101 -15.84 11.47 -5.06
C ILE A 101 -17.25 10.87 -5.10
N GLY A 102 -18.26 11.74 -5.05
CA GLY A 102 -19.56 11.58 -5.73
C GLY A 102 -20.67 10.74 -5.07
N ALA A 103 -21.65 11.44 -4.47
CA ALA A 103 -23.04 11.03 -4.19
C ALA A 103 -23.28 9.81 -3.28
N ALA A 104 -24.09 10.00 -2.24
CA ALA A 104 -24.38 9.02 -1.16
C ALA A 104 -25.07 7.70 -1.59
N ILE A 105 -25.38 7.50 -2.88
CA ILE A 105 -25.82 6.23 -3.47
C ILE A 105 -24.75 5.63 -4.40
N GLY A 106 -23.90 6.48 -5.01
CA GLY A 106 -22.73 6.07 -5.77
C GLY A 106 -21.58 5.59 -4.89
N ALA A 107 -21.44 6.13 -3.68
CA ALA A 107 -20.38 5.78 -2.74
C ALA A 107 -20.36 4.28 -2.38
N ALA A 108 -21.52 3.65 -2.13
CA ALA A 108 -21.60 2.23 -1.79
C ALA A 108 -21.30 1.32 -3.01
N ILE A 109 -21.70 1.71 -4.22
CA ILE A 109 -21.41 0.99 -5.46
C ILE A 109 -19.92 1.09 -5.79
N VAL A 110 -19.36 2.30 -5.69
CA VAL A 110 -17.94 2.60 -5.86
C VAL A 110 -17.12 1.84 -4.82
N GLU A 111 -17.52 1.85 -3.55
CA GLU A 111 -16.91 1.08 -2.47
C GLU A 111 -16.95 -0.43 -2.74
N GLY A 112 -18.09 -0.95 -3.23
CA GLY A 112 -18.21 -2.35 -3.63
C GLY A 112 -17.31 -2.72 -4.82
N GLN A 113 -17.19 -1.84 -5.82
CA GLN A 113 -16.28 -2.03 -6.96
C GLN A 113 -14.81 -1.96 -6.52
N MET A 114 -14.45 -1.00 -5.67
CA MET A 114 -13.11 -0.85 -5.10
C MET A 114 -12.72 -2.08 -4.28
N ARG A 115 -13.62 -2.59 -3.42
CA ARG A 115 -13.39 -3.81 -2.64
C ARG A 115 -13.11 -5.02 -3.55
N ARG A 116 -13.84 -5.16 -4.66
CA ARG A 116 -13.58 -6.23 -5.64
C ARG A 116 -12.25 -6.03 -6.36
N ALA A 117 -11.93 -4.80 -6.78
CA ALA A 117 -10.66 -4.48 -7.44
C ALA A 117 -9.46 -4.73 -6.51
N ASN A 118 -9.54 -4.29 -5.25
CA ASN A 118 -8.52 -4.50 -4.24
C ASN A 118 -8.34 -5.99 -3.88
N ARG A 119 -9.43 -6.77 -3.80
CA ARG A 119 -9.34 -8.23 -3.61
C ARG A 119 -8.68 -8.89 -4.82
N LYS A 120 -9.06 -8.52 -6.05
CA LYS A 120 -8.41 -8.99 -7.27
C LYS A 120 -6.91 -8.69 -7.24
N ASN A 121 -6.52 -7.44 -6.99
CA ASN A 121 -5.10 -7.06 -6.90
C ASN A 121 -4.34 -7.85 -5.84
N CYS A 122 -4.93 -8.02 -4.66
CA CYS A 122 -4.35 -8.85 -3.60
C CYS A 122 -4.07 -10.29 -4.07
N LEU A 123 -5.05 -10.93 -4.71
CA LEU A 123 -4.89 -12.28 -5.27
C LEU A 123 -3.78 -12.30 -6.34
N LEU A 124 -3.78 -11.35 -7.28
CA LEU A 124 -2.75 -11.26 -8.31
C LEU A 124 -1.34 -11.09 -7.73
N ILE A 125 -1.18 -10.24 -6.69
CA ILE A 125 0.09 -10.03 -5.99
C ILE A 125 0.55 -11.29 -5.25
N LYS A 126 -0.38 -12.09 -4.74
CA LYS A 126 -0.11 -13.42 -4.15
C LYS A 126 0.19 -14.50 -5.19
N GLY A 127 0.24 -14.15 -6.48
CA GLY A 127 0.58 -15.05 -7.59
C GLY A 127 -0.60 -15.82 -8.16
N TRP A 128 -1.84 -15.46 -7.80
CA TRP A 128 -3.02 -15.96 -8.50
C TRP A 128 -3.12 -15.29 -9.87
N ARG A 129 -3.69 -16.01 -10.82
CA ARG A 129 -3.96 -15.57 -12.18
C ARG A 129 -5.45 -15.54 -12.39
N LEU A 130 -5.98 -14.47 -12.94
CA LEU A 130 -7.38 -14.42 -13.35
C LEU A 130 -7.46 -14.93 -14.78
N VAL A 131 -8.19 -16.03 -14.98
CA VAL A 131 -8.39 -16.68 -16.26
C VAL A 131 -9.79 -16.33 -16.75
N ASP A 132 -9.89 -15.73 -17.93
CA ASP A 132 -11.15 -15.54 -18.65
C ASP A 132 -11.26 -16.62 -19.75
N LEU A 133 -12.30 -17.45 -19.67
CA LEU A 133 -12.45 -18.62 -20.52
C LEU A 133 -12.92 -18.24 -21.94
N PRO A 134 -12.47 -18.95 -22.99
CA PRO A 134 -13.05 -18.81 -24.32
C PRO A 134 -14.55 -19.12 -24.30
N ALA A 135 -15.34 -18.41 -25.11
CA ALA A 135 -16.81 -18.49 -25.06
C ALA A 135 -17.36 -19.93 -25.16
N ALA A 136 -16.75 -20.78 -25.99
CA ALA A 136 -17.16 -22.18 -26.13
C ALA A 136 -16.91 -23.02 -24.86
N GLN A 137 -15.82 -22.74 -24.14
CA GLN A 137 -15.49 -23.42 -22.89
C GLN A 137 -16.33 -22.88 -21.74
N ALA A 138 -16.55 -21.56 -21.70
CA ALA A 138 -17.46 -20.95 -20.74
C ALA A 138 -18.88 -21.52 -20.84
N ALA A 139 -19.41 -21.70 -22.06
CA ALA A 139 -20.71 -22.32 -22.28
C ALA A 139 -20.76 -23.79 -21.81
N LYS A 140 -19.66 -24.55 -21.95
CA LYS A 140 -19.57 -25.92 -21.43
C LYS A 140 -19.63 -25.93 -19.90
N VAL A 141 -18.87 -25.07 -19.23
CA VAL A 141 -18.85 -24.98 -17.76
C VAL A 141 -20.19 -24.47 -17.23
N ALA A 142 -20.84 -23.55 -17.93
CA ALA A 142 -22.18 -23.04 -17.58
C ALA A 142 -23.26 -24.12 -17.65
N ALA A 143 -23.12 -25.10 -18.55
CA ALA A 143 -24.06 -26.21 -18.70
C ALA A 143 -23.83 -27.36 -17.70
N MET A 144 -22.74 -27.34 -16.93
CA MET A 144 -22.45 -28.36 -15.91
C MET A 144 -23.42 -28.23 -14.72
N PRO A 145 -23.92 -29.36 -14.18
CA PRO A 145 -24.55 -29.38 -12.85
C PRO A 145 -23.58 -28.90 -11.76
N ASP A 146 -24.11 -28.42 -10.64
CA ASP A 146 -23.31 -27.81 -9.56
C ASP A 146 -22.16 -28.69 -9.07
N ALA A 147 -22.41 -29.98 -8.85
CA ALA A 147 -21.39 -30.92 -8.38
C ALA A 147 -20.26 -31.15 -9.42
N GLU A 148 -20.61 -31.21 -10.70
CA GLU A 148 -19.64 -31.36 -11.79
C GLU A 148 -18.82 -30.08 -11.96
N ARG A 149 -19.47 -28.91 -11.84
CA ARG A 149 -18.80 -27.62 -11.89
C ARG A 149 -17.84 -27.40 -10.72
N GLN A 150 -18.21 -27.85 -9.51
CA GLN A 150 -17.31 -27.84 -8.35
C GLN A 150 -16.09 -28.74 -8.60
N SER A 151 -16.31 -29.96 -9.09
CA SER A 151 -15.23 -30.90 -9.45
C SER A 151 -14.31 -30.30 -10.53
N TYR A 152 -14.88 -29.62 -11.53
CA TYR A 152 -14.10 -28.89 -12.53
C TYR A 152 -13.19 -27.85 -11.87
N PHE A 153 -13.70 -27.01 -10.97
CA PHE A 153 -12.89 -26.00 -10.30
C PHE A 153 -11.81 -26.56 -9.38
N GLU A 154 -12.04 -27.71 -8.74
CA GLU A 154 -11.00 -28.40 -7.98
C GLU A 154 -9.80 -28.79 -8.87
N THR A 155 -10.04 -29.10 -10.14
CA THR A 155 -8.95 -29.41 -11.08
C THR A 155 -8.22 -28.17 -11.61
N VAL A 156 -8.93 -27.09 -11.94
CA VAL A 156 -8.32 -25.94 -12.64
C VAL A 156 -7.68 -24.90 -11.72
N VAL A 157 -8.03 -24.86 -10.43
CA VAL A 157 -7.45 -23.92 -9.46
C VAL A 157 -5.94 -24.10 -9.31
N GLY A 158 -5.47 -25.35 -9.29
CA GLY A 158 -4.06 -25.72 -9.12
C GLY A 158 -3.33 -26.15 -10.39
N ALA A 159 -4.01 -26.19 -11.53
CA ALA A 159 -3.46 -26.69 -12.77
C ALA A 159 -2.22 -25.89 -13.21
N GLN A 160 -1.22 -26.59 -13.74
CA GLN A 160 0.01 -25.97 -14.26
C GLN A 160 -0.29 -25.11 -15.49
N THR A 161 -1.17 -25.60 -16.34
CA THR A 161 -1.61 -24.98 -17.58
C THR A 161 -3.14 -24.91 -17.60
N VAL A 162 -3.67 -23.77 -18.04
CA VAL A 162 -5.10 -23.51 -18.18
C VAL A 162 -5.34 -22.79 -19.50
N ASP A 163 -6.48 -23.09 -20.14
CA ASP A 163 -6.89 -22.43 -21.37
C ASP A 163 -7.59 -21.11 -21.06
N GLY A 164 -7.35 -20.08 -21.88
CA GLY A 164 -8.03 -18.78 -21.81
C GLY A 164 -7.10 -17.58 -21.76
N ASP A 165 -7.71 -16.40 -21.64
CA ASP A 165 -6.98 -15.15 -21.50
C ASP A 165 -6.55 -14.99 -20.05
N ILE A 166 -5.23 -14.94 -19.81
CA ILE A 166 -4.64 -14.90 -18.48
C ILE A 166 -4.25 -13.47 -18.12
N THR A 167 -4.85 -12.94 -17.06
CA THR A 167 -4.39 -11.72 -16.38
C THR A 167 -3.58 -12.08 -15.14
N GLU A 168 -2.33 -11.66 -15.09
CA GLU A 168 -1.43 -11.88 -13.95
C GLU A 168 -0.56 -10.65 -13.65
N MET A 169 -0.01 -10.58 -12.44
CA MET A 169 0.97 -9.57 -12.03
C MET A 169 2.31 -10.25 -11.78
N THR A 170 3.19 -10.20 -12.79
CA THR A 170 4.51 -10.86 -12.76
C THR A 170 5.67 -9.92 -12.42
N SER A 171 5.44 -8.61 -12.45
CA SER A 171 6.41 -7.58 -12.07
C SER A 171 5.75 -6.52 -11.20
N PHE A 172 6.50 -6.08 -10.19
CA PHE A 172 6.13 -4.97 -9.31
C PHE A 172 7.13 -3.81 -9.40
N THR A 173 8.13 -3.95 -10.26
CA THR A 173 9.11 -2.89 -10.52
C THR A 173 8.48 -1.88 -11.49
N PRO A 174 8.56 -0.57 -11.23
CA PRO A 174 8.21 0.46 -12.20
C PRO A 174 8.90 0.23 -13.53
N VAL A 175 8.35 0.80 -14.60
CA VAL A 175 8.87 0.59 -15.96
C VAL A 175 10.36 0.98 -16.04
N ALA A 176 11.15 0.11 -16.67
CA ALA A 176 12.50 0.37 -17.09
C ALA A 176 12.55 0.15 -18.61
N ASP A 177 12.90 1.19 -19.34
CA ASP A 177 12.95 1.17 -20.81
C ASP A 177 14.00 2.20 -21.27
N ASP A 178 14.87 1.81 -22.20
CA ASP A 178 15.99 2.63 -22.66
C ASP A 178 15.55 3.95 -23.31
N LYS A 179 14.29 4.06 -23.79
CA LYS A 179 13.74 5.33 -24.29
C LYS A 179 13.34 6.29 -23.18
N LEU A 180 13.21 5.82 -21.94
CA LEU A 180 12.96 6.66 -20.77
C LEU A 180 14.32 7.12 -20.25
N ASN A 181 14.66 8.40 -20.46
CA ASN A 181 15.99 8.93 -20.18
C ASN A 181 16.21 9.20 -18.68
N MET A 182 16.05 8.15 -17.86
CA MET A 182 16.06 8.24 -16.39
C MET A 182 17.48 8.36 -15.81
N SER A 183 18.51 7.99 -16.57
CA SER A 183 19.92 8.03 -16.12
C SER A 183 20.87 8.72 -17.09
N GLY A 184 20.39 9.25 -18.22
CA GLY A 184 21.27 9.99 -19.14
C GLY A 184 21.59 11.40 -18.66
N THR A 185 22.40 12.11 -19.43
CA THR A 185 22.89 13.46 -19.10
C THR A 185 21.75 14.43 -18.79
N LEU A 186 21.92 15.26 -17.76
CA LEU A 186 20.95 16.29 -17.38
C LEU A 186 20.72 17.29 -18.52
N ALA A 187 19.45 17.55 -18.83
CA ALA A 187 19.07 18.46 -19.92
C ALA A 187 19.21 19.96 -19.57
N GLY A 188 19.74 20.31 -18.41
CA GLY A 188 19.90 21.69 -17.96
C GLY A 188 20.46 21.81 -16.54
N PRO A 189 20.64 23.04 -16.03
CA PRO A 189 21.14 23.26 -14.68
C PRO A 189 20.15 22.73 -13.64
N PRO A 190 20.65 22.23 -12.49
CA PRO A 190 19.79 21.77 -11.41
C PRO A 190 19.11 22.95 -10.70
N SER A 191 18.01 22.68 -10.01
CA SER A 191 17.42 23.56 -9.00
C SER A 191 17.26 22.83 -7.67
N LEU A 192 17.18 23.58 -6.57
CA LEU A 192 17.00 23.04 -5.22
C LEU A 192 15.77 23.68 -4.57
N PHE A 193 14.91 22.84 -4.00
CA PHE A 193 13.74 23.25 -3.25
C PHE A 193 13.86 22.81 -1.77
N LEU A 194 13.94 23.79 -0.88
CA LEU A 194 14.01 23.61 0.58
C LEU A 194 12.70 23.96 1.30
N GLY A 195 11.68 24.40 0.55
CA GLY A 195 10.42 24.88 1.10
C GLY A 195 9.94 26.16 0.43
N LYS A 196 8.66 26.47 0.63
CA LYS A 196 8.06 27.69 0.07
C LYS A 196 8.72 28.92 0.71
N LYS A 197 9.23 29.84 -0.11
CA LYS A 197 9.93 31.07 0.33
C LYS A 197 11.23 30.81 1.12
N VAL A 198 11.82 29.64 1.00
CA VAL A 198 13.16 29.37 1.52
C VAL A 198 14.14 29.59 0.38
N ASP A 199 15.15 30.45 0.58
CA ASP A 199 16.24 30.63 -0.37
C ASP A 199 17.01 29.30 -0.48
N PRO A 200 17.19 28.73 -1.69
CA PRO A 200 18.01 27.53 -1.88
C PRO A 200 19.45 27.65 -1.38
N LYS A 201 19.96 28.87 -1.17
CA LYS A 201 21.28 29.15 -0.58
C LYS A 201 21.25 29.32 0.94
N ALA A 202 20.08 29.39 1.57
CA ALA A 202 19.99 29.48 3.02
C ALA A 202 20.60 28.21 3.66
N PRO A 203 21.44 28.32 4.71
CA PRO A 203 22.11 27.16 5.29
C PRO A 203 21.14 26.06 5.70
N LEU A 204 21.32 24.87 5.11
CA LEU A 204 20.53 23.69 5.46
C LEU A 204 21.24 22.90 6.55
N ALA A 205 21.03 23.25 7.82
CA ALA A 205 21.54 22.50 8.97
C ALA A 205 20.51 21.49 9.50
N LEU A 206 20.98 20.35 10.04
CA LEU A 206 20.14 19.37 10.75
C LEU A 206 20.35 19.55 12.26
N ALA A 207 19.28 19.45 13.05
CA ALA A 207 19.38 19.32 14.50
C ALA A 207 19.80 17.88 14.89
N ASP A 208 20.19 17.68 16.16
CA ASP A 208 20.72 16.41 16.67
C ASP A 208 19.81 15.19 16.44
N ASN A 209 18.49 15.40 16.36
CA ASN A 209 17.50 14.37 16.10
C ASN A 209 16.78 14.56 14.75
N GLU A 210 17.50 15.09 13.75
CA GLU A 210 17.01 15.24 12.39
C GLU A 210 17.95 14.52 11.41
N GLY A 211 17.34 13.79 10.48
CA GLY A 211 17.93 13.50 9.18
C GLY A 211 17.23 14.31 8.10
N ALA A 212 17.65 14.17 6.86
CA ALA A 212 16.91 14.67 5.71
C ALA A 212 16.79 13.61 4.62
N LEU A 213 15.69 13.65 3.90
CA LEU A 213 15.50 12.88 2.68
C LEU A 213 15.67 13.78 1.47
N VAL A 214 16.47 13.33 0.52
CA VAL A 214 16.72 13.96 -0.78
C VAL A 214 16.05 13.11 -1.86
N ILE A 215 15.16 13.74 -2.63
CA ILE A 215 14.56 13.17 -3.85
C ILE A 215 14.78 14.16 -4.97
N ALA A 216 15.26 13.70 -6.13
CA ALA A 216 15.30 14.53 -7.31
C ALA A 216 14.08 14.27 -8.20
N PHE A 217 13.52 15.30 -8.84
CA PHE A 217 12.62 15.14 -9.97
C PHE A 217 13.37 15.38 -11.26
N ARG A 218 13.50 14.34 -12.09
CA ARG A 218 14.24 14.35 -13.36
C ARG A 218 13.28 14.40 -14.55
N ARG A 219 13.58 15.24 -15.55
CA ARG A 219 12.73 15.51 -16.72
C ARG A 219 13.56 15.66 -17.98
N ASN A 220 14.35 14.64 -18.29
CA ASN A 220 15.37 14.69 -19.34
C ASN A 220 14.84 14.40 -20.75
N ASP A 221 13.56 14.08 -20.91
CA ASP A 221 12.98 13.71 -22.20
C ASP A 221 11.59 14.32 -22.40
N ALA A 222 11.07 14.23 -23.63
CA ALA A 222 9.77 14.81 -23.99
C ALA A 222 8.59 14.21 -23.19
N GLY A 223 8.70 12.97 -22.71
CA GLY A 223 7.66 12.32 -21.93
C GLY A 223 7.54 12.87 -20.51
N SER A 224 8.65 13.40 -19.97
CA SER A 224 8.76 13.93 -18.61
C SER A 224 8.90 15.46 -18.51
N ALA A 225 9.32 16.12 -19.59
CA ALA A 225 9.48 17.57 -19.67
C ALA A 225 8.19 18.33 -19.25
N GLY A 226 8.34 19.30 -18.36
CA GLY A 226 7.22 20.12 -17.86
C GLY A 226 6.23 19.39 -16.94
N ARG A 227 6.43 18.09 -16.66
CA ARG A 227 5.52 17.31 -15.81
C ARG A 227 5.84 17.49 -14.33
N SER A 228 4.80 17.48 -13.50
CA SER A 228 4.96 17.42 -12.05
C SER A 228 4.95 15.98 -11.57
N GLY A 229 5.80 15.70 -10.59
CA GLY A 229 5.73 14.48 -9.79
C GLY A 229 5.30 14.78 -8.36
N ARG A 230 4.70 13.77 -7.72
CA ARG A 230 4.42 13.73 -6.29
C ARG A 230 4.89 12.39 -5.75
N VAL A 231 5.57 12.40 -4.60
CA VAL A 231 5.94 11.20 -3.84
C VAL A 231 5.49 11.40 -2.40
N GLN A 232 4.79 10.42 -1.83
CA GLN A 232 4.34 10.44 -0.45
C GLN A 232 5.02 9.33 0.33
N ILE A 233 5.44 9.67 1.55
CA ILE A 233 6.09 8.74 2.46
C ILE A 233 5.34 8.67 3.79
N ARG A 234 5.47 7.53 4.47
CA ARG A 234 4.90 7.30 5.81
C ARG A 234 5.92 6.67 6.73
N ARG A 235 5.84 7.01 8.01
CA ARG A 235 6.70 6.47 9.05
C ARG A 235 6.36 5.00 9.27
N PHE A 236 7.36 4.14 9.13
CA PHE A 236 7.23 2.69 9.17
C PHE A 236 7.87 2.11 10.43
N ASP A 237 7.12 1.25 11.09
CA ASP A 237 7.55 0.37 12.16
C ASP A 237 8.01 -0.94 11.53
N ARG A 238 9.31 -0.97 11.20
CA ARG A 238 9.95 -2.12 10.55
C ARG A 238 9.90 -3.39 11.41
N GLU A 239 9.85 -3.26 12.72
CA GLU A 239 9.85 -4.41 13.63
C GLU A 239 8.47 -5.06 13.72
N ASN A 240 7.42 -4.24 13.77
CA ASN A 240 6.03 -4.71 13.83
C ASN A 240 5.39 -4.92 12.45
N GLY A 241 6.01 -4.46 11.37
CA GLY A 241 5.45 -4.55 10.02
C GLY A 241 4.22 -3.68 9.82
N ASP A 242 4.22 -2.48 10.39
CA ASP A 242 3.11 -1.54 10.26
C ASP A 242 3.59 -0.08 10.23
N LEU A 243 2.68 0.89 10.20
CA LEU A 243 2.99 2.30 10.32
C LEU A 243 2.97 2.76 11.77
N PHE A 244 3.80 3.75 12.08
CA PHE A 244 3.57 4.57 13.26
C PHE A 244 2.38 5.49 12.99
N TYR A 245 1.30 5.32 13.76
CA TYR A 245 0.13 6.18 13.67
C TYR A 245 0.31 7.46 14.47
N GLN A 246 -0.01 8.60 13.86
CA GLN A 246 0.08 9.90 14.53
C GLN A 246 -1.01 10.04 15.62
N PRO A 247 -0.64 10.21 16.90
CA PRO A 247 -1.60 10.48 17.98
C PRO A 247 -2.30 11.83 17.77
N ARG A 248 -3.57 12.01 18.17
CA ARG A 248 -4.28 13.30 17.99
C ARG A 248 -3.65 14.45 18.78
N ASP A 249 -3.10 14.16 19.95
CA ASP A 249 -2.54 15.14 20.88
C ASP A 249 -1.01 15.26 20.78
N TRP A 250 -0.38 14.71 19.74
CA TRP A 250 1.07 14.67 19.55
C TRP A 250 1.75 16.03 19.75
N LYS A 251 1.23 17.09 19.12
CA LYS A 251 1.77 18.45 19.29
C LYS A 251 1.68 18.97 20.73
N LYS A 252 0.58 18.65 21.43
CA LYS A 252 0.38 19.08 22.83
C LYS A 252 1.36 18.37 23.77
N LYS A 253 1.73 17.13 23.44
CA LYS A 253 2.74 16.34 24.15
C LYS A 253 4.19 16.69 23.78
N GLY A 254 4.39 17.67 22.90
CA GLY A 254 5.72 18.05 22.43
C GLY A 254 6.37 17.02 21.51
N ASP A 255 5.61 16.06 20.98
CA ASP A 255 6.10 15.10 20.00
C ASP A 255 6.50 15.83 18.71
N ARG A 256 7.70 15.54 18.21
CA ARG A 256 8.26 16.12 16.98
C ARG A 256 8.42 15.08 15.86
N THR A 257 7.92 13.87 16.06
CA THR A 257 8.01 12.76 15.12
C THR A 257 7.39 13.13 13.79
N THR A 258 8.13 12.89 12.71
CA THR A 258 7.60 13.01 11.35
C THR A 258 6.93 11.71 10.97
N TYR A 259 5.59 11.69 11.04
CA TYR A 259 4.75 10.52 10.71
C TYR A 259 4.54 10.32 9.20
N GLY A 260 4.77 11.36 8.41
CA GLY A 260 4.65 11.31 6.96
C GLY A 260 5.10 12.62 6.35
N SER A 261 5.45 12.57 5.07
CA SER A 261 5.85 13.74 4.29
C SER A 261 5.42 13.57 2.84
N GLU A 262 5.40 14.69 2.13
CA GLU A 262 5.08 14.75 0.72
C GLU A 262 6.08 15.62 -0.03
N PHE A 263 6.57 15.09 -1.14
CA PHE A 263 7.47 15.75 -2.08
C PHE A 263 6.65 16.04 -3.32
N VAL A 264 6.49 17.32 -3.67
CA VAL A 264 5.73 17.74 -4.86
C VAL A 264 6.61 18.66 -5.64
N SER A 265 6.97 18.28 -6.87
CA SER A 265 7.72 19.14 -7.77
C SER A 265 7.15 20.56 -7.82
N LYS A 266 8.02 21.55 -7.59
CA LYS A 266 7.68 22.98 -7.59
C LYS A 266 8.25 23.72 -8.79
N ASP A 267 9.36 23.23 -9.34
CA ASP A 267 9.97 23.80 -10.53
C ASP A 267 9.91 22.82 -11.70
N LYS A 268 8.77 22.83 -12.40
CA LYS A 268 8.56 21.95 -13.56
C LYS A 268 9.37 22.38 -14.79
N LYS A 269 9.96 23.59 -14.76
CA LYS A 269 10.79 24.11 -15.86
C LYS A 269 12.22 23.59 -15.76
N SER A 270 12.70 23.34 -14.54
CA SER A 270 13.97 22.67 -14.34
C SER A 270 13.90 21.22 -14.83
N ALA A 271 14.91 20.82 -15.61
CA ALA A 271 15.10 19.43 -16.00
C ALA A 271 15.49 18.55 -14.78
N TYR A 272 16.03 19.15 -13.72
CA TYR A 272 16.49 18.45 -12.54
C TYR A 272 16.23 19.27 -11.27
N GLU A 273 15.27 18.86 -10.46
CA GLU A 273 14.86 19.57 -9.25
C GLU A 273 15.14 18.69 -8.03
N LEU A 274 16.12 19.05 -7.19
CA LEU A 274 16.33 18.43 -5.89
C LEU A 274 15.30 18.96 -4.88
N GLN A 275 14.64 18.07 -4.17
CA GLN A 275 13.83 18.39 -2.99
C GLN A 275 14.46 17.79 -1.75
N VAL A 276 14.55 18.62 -0.70
CA VAL A 276 15.05 18.17 0.60
C VAL A 276 14.02 18.46 1.66
N VAL A 277 13.67 17.43 2.43
CA VAL A 277 12.79 17.55 3.58
C VAL A 277 13.48 16.95 4.79
N LYS A 278 13.52 17.72 5.89
CA LYS A 278 14.00 17.22 7.19
C LYS A 278 12.95 16.28 7.79
N LEU A 279 13.42 15.16 8.33
CA LEU A 279 12.61 14.10 8.92
C LEU A 279 13.23 13.68 10.25
N THR A 280 12.42 13.10 11.14
CA THR A 280 12.96 12.41 12.31
C THR A 280 13.59 11.08 11.94
N PRO A 281 14.73 10.68 12.54
CA PRO A 281 15.42 9.42 12.24
C PRO A 281 14.55 8.18 12.40
N GLY A 282 14.68 7.21 11.50
CA GLY A 282 14.08 5.87 11.49
C GLY A 282 13.53 5.48 10.11
N TRP A 283 12.67 4.47 10.08
CA TRP A 283 12.20 3.86 8.84
C TRP A 283 10.96 4.55 8.25
N TYR A 284 10.91 4.60 6.93
CA TYR A 284 9.80 5.14 6.15
C TYR A 284 9.48 4.22 4.99
N VAL A 285 8.23 4.25 4.50
CA VAL A 285 7.81 3.58 3.27
C VAL A 285 7.42 4.60 2.21
N LEU A 286 7.69 4.29 0.94
CA LEU A 286 7.14 4.99 -0.22
C LEU A 286 5.68 4.55 -0.39
N GLN A 287 4.77 5.33 0.20
CA GLN A 287 3.35 5.01 0.26
C GLN A 287 2.71 5.02 -1.13
N THR A 288 2.97 6.08 -1.90
CA THR A 288 2.39 6.28 -3.23
C THR A 288 3.17 7.37 -3.98
N ASP A 289 3.02 7.36 -5.29
CA ASP A 289 3.41 8.47 -6.16
C ASP A 289 2.29 8.82 -7.14
N ALA A 290 2.43 9.98 -7.79
CA ALA A 290 1.54 10.41 -8.86
C ALA A 290 2.25 11.38 -9.83
N VAL A 291 1.73 11.43 -11.05
CA VAL A 291 2.15 12.36 -12.10
C VAL A 291 1.06 13.39 -12.39
N GLY A 292 1.47 14.63 -12.66
CA GLY A 292 0.58 15.72 -13.05
C GLY A 292 -0.15 16.35 -11.86
N THR A 293 -1.43 16.69 -12.07
CA THR A 293 -2.33 17.27 -11.05
C THR A 293 -3.25 16.22 -10.43
N VAL A 294 -3.11 14.96 -10.82
CA VAL A 294 -3.95 13.86 -10.35
C VAL A 294 -3.59 13.56 -8.89
N LEU A 295 -4.61 13.45 -8.04
CA LEU A 295 -4.40 12.99 -6.67
C LEU A 295 -4.00 11.51 -6.71
N PRO A 296 -3.00 11.08 -5.93
CA PRO A 296 -2.65 9.67 -5.84
C PRO A 296 -3.88 8.85 -5.41
N ASN A 297 -4.25 7.87 -6.20
CA ASN A 297 -5.34 6.92 -5.90
C ASN A 297 -4.81 5.51 -5.59
N THR A 298 -3.50 5.29 -5.75
CA THR A 298 -2.81 4.04 -5.45
C THR A 298 -2.17 4.09 -4.06
N THR A 299 -1.89 2.93 -3.47
CA THR A 299 -1.08 2.79 -2.25
C THR A 299 -0.33 1.46 -2.27
N ASN A 300 0.98 1.49 -2.06
CA ASN A 300 1.89 0.34 -2.19
C ASN A 300 1.88 -0.61 -0.97
N CYS A 301 0.77 -0.77 -0.28
CA CYS A 301 0.74 -1.46 1.01
C CYS A 301 0.84 -2.98 0.97
N PHE A 302 0.75 -3.62 -0.20
CA PHE A 302 1.10 -5.04 -0.36
C PHE A 302 2.61 -5.28 -0.49
N GLY A 303 3.40 -4.22 -0.44
CA GLY A 303 4.85 -4.26 -0.47
C GLY A 303 5.36 -2.95 -1.02
N ALA A 304 5.73 -2.04 -0.13
CA ALA A 304 6.36 -0.78 -0.50
C ALA A 304 7.89 -0.92 -0.38
N PRO A 305 8.64 -0.10 -1.10
CA PRO A 305 10.02 0.21 -0.73
C PRO A 305 10.01 0.90 0.64
N ALA A 306 10.67 0.29 1.63
CA ALA A 306 11.04 0.92 2.88
C ALA A 306 12.46 1.46 2.79
N PHE A 307 12.75 2.54 3.50
CA PHE A 307 14.08 3.14 3.56
C PHE A 307 14.36 3.77 4.92
N GLU A 308 15.64 3.82 5.28
CA GLU A 308 16.11 4.32 6.57
C GLU A 308 16.59 5.78 6.47
N ILE A 309 16.22 6.58 7.46
CA ILE A 309 16.75 7.93 7.69
C ILE A 309 17.52 7.93 9.01
N LYS A 310 18.78 8.38 9.01
CA LYS A 310 19.58 8.50 10.24
C LYS A 310 19.76 9.96 10.64
N ALA A 311 20.03 10.17 11.93
CA ALA A 311 20.36 11.49 12.44
C ALA A 311 21.65 12.02 11.79
N GLY A 312 21.67 13.30 11.42
CA GLY A 312 22.83 13.98 10.87
C GLY A 312 23.13 13.70 9.39
N GLU A 313 22.39 12.79 8.75
CA GLU A 313 22.57 12.40 7.35
C GLU A 313 21.55 13.05 6.39
N TYR A 314 21.98 13.25 5.14
CA TYR A 314 21.09 13.56 4.02
C TYR A 314 20.97 12.31 3.15
N ALA A 315 19.94 11.51 3.38
CA ALA A 315 19.71 10.27 2.67
C ALA A 315 19.10 10.55 1.29
N TYR A 316 19.84 10.23 0.23
CA TYR A 316 19.35 10.26 -1.15
C TYR A 316 18.56 9.00 -1.46
N LEU A 317 17.28 9.16 -1.80
CA LEU A 317 16.42 8.03 -2.14
C LEU A 317 16.53 7.67 -3.63
N ALA A 318 16.24 8.63 -4.50
CA ALA A 318 16.07 8.39 -5.93
C ALA A 318 15.97 9.69 -6.74
N ASP A 319 16.15 9.52 -8.05
CA ASP A 319 15.55 10.36 -9.06
C ASP A 319 14.19 9.79 -9.44
N ALA A 320 13.14 10.61 -9.30
CA ALA A 320 11.77 10.32 -9.67
C ALA A 320 11.42 11.06 -10.98
N SER A 321 11.13 10.30 -12.04
CA SER A 321 10.85 10.83 -13.38
C SER A 321 9.35 10.75 -13.68
N PRO A 322 8.62 11.88 -13.72
CA PRO A 322 7.17 11.87 -13.93
C PRO A 322 6.82 11.80 -15.43
N PHE A 323 6.45 10.63 -15.93
CA PHE A 323 6.10 10.42 -17.34
C PHE A 323 4.60 10.55 -17.61
N LEU A 324 4.25 11.18 -18.73
CA LEU A 324 2.88 11.22 -19.25
C LEU A 324 2.89 10.91 -20.76
N GLY A 325 2.33 9.77 -21.15
CA GLY A 325 2.28 9.33 -22.55
C GLY A 325 3.66 9.09 -23.18
N ALA A 326 4.65 8.71 -22.37
CA ALA A 326 6.03 8.51 -22.84
C ALA A 326 6.10 7.26 -23.73
N LYS A 327 6.68 7.38 -24.93
CA LYS A 327 6.82 6.27 -25.87
C LYS A 327 7.89 5.29 -25.42
N LEU A 328 7.53 4.01 -25.33
CA LEU A 328 8.42 2.92 -24.97
C LEU A 328 9.14 2.35 -26.20
N ALA A 329 10.24 1.62 -25.98
CA ALA A 329 10.95 0.89 -27.02
C ALA A 329 10.04 -0.14 -27.70
N THR A 330 9.15 -0.75 -26.93
CA THR A 330 8.16 -1.75 -27.35
C THR A 330 7.00 -1.17 -28.19
N GLY A 331 6.96 0.14 -28.40
CA GLY A 331 5.90 0.83 -29.17
C GLY A 331 4.68 1.24 -28.34
N GLY A 332 4.59 0.81 -27.08
CA GLY A 332 3.58 1.25 -26.12
C GLY A 332 3.81 2.66 -25.57
N GLU A 333 2.90 3.10 -24.70
CA GLU A 333 3.03 4.35 -23.94
C GLU A 333 3.04 4.06 -22.44
N HIS A 334 3.79 4.88 -21.70
CA HIS A 334 3.82 4.86 -20.24
C HIS A 334 3.36 6.19 -19.66
N SER A 335 2.48 6.12 -18.66
CA SER A 335 2.14 7.23 -17.77
C SER A 335 2.30 6.75 -16.33
N GLY A 336 3.17 7.39 -15.57
CA GLY A 336 3.56 6.94 -14.23
C GLY A 336 4.91 7.50 -13.80
N MET A 337 5.31 7.17 -12.58
CA MET A 337 6.62 7.53 -12.05
C MET A 337 7.66 6.46 -12.42
N GLY A 338 8.74 6.88 -13.05
CA GLY A 338 9.97 6.08 -13.16
C GLY A 338 10.94 6.42 -12.03
N TYR A 339 11.78 5.45 -11.63
CA TYR A 339 12.76 5.64 -10.58
C TYR A 339 14.15 5.17 -11.02
N ALA A 340 15.17 5.97 -10.72
CA ALA A 340 16.57 5.65 -10.95
C ALA A 340 17.45 6.11 -9.78
N ARG A 341 18.64 5.53 -9.66
CA ARG A 341 19.63 5.85 -8.63
C ARG A 341 20.82 6.56 -9.29
N ASN A 342 20.80 7.89 -9.27
CA ASN A 342 21.81 8.77 -9.84
C ASN A 342 22.45 9.61 -8.73
N PHE A 343 23.04 8.93 -7.75
CA PHE A 343 23.52 9.53 -6.50
C PHE A 343 24.59 10.59 -6.74
N ASP A 344 25.56 10.31 -7.61
CA ASP A 344 26.68 11.22 -7.86
C ASP A 344 26.20 12.53 -8.52
N GLU A 345 25.26 12.45 -9.46
CA GLU A 345 24.61 13.62 -10.05
C GLU A 345 23.84 14.43 -9.01
N ALA A 346 23.06 13.75 -8.15
CA ALA A 346 22.33 14.41 -7.07
C ALA A 346 23.29 15.10 -6.08
N LYS A 347 24.42 14.46 -5.77
CA LYS A 347 25.43 14.97 -4.85
C LYS A 347 26.14 16.19 -5.43
N ALA A 348 26.52 16.12 -6.70
CA ALA A 348 27.13 17.23 -7.43
C ALA A 348 26.16 18.42 -7.53
N ALA A 349 24.89 18.17 -7.85
CA ALA A 349 23.86 19.20 -7.88
C ALA A 349 23.66 19.83 -6.48
N MET A 350 23.59 19.02 -5.42
CA MET A 350 23.49 19.50 -4.04
C MET A 350 24.69 20.38 -3.66
N ALA A 351 25.91 19.99 -4.05
CA ALA A 351 27.12 20.73 -3.72
C ALA A 351 27.13 22.15 -4.29
N GLY A 352 26.46 22.37 -5.44
CA GLY A 352 26.31 23.70 -6.03
C GLY A 352 25.44 24.68 -5.21
N PHE A 353 24.62 24.18 -4.29
CA PHE A 353 23.75 25.00 -3.43
C PHE A 353 24.11 24.90 -1.95
N GLN A 354 24.47 23.71 -1.49
CA GLN A 354 24.63 23.32 -0.09
C GLN A 354 25.86 22.38 0.06
N PRO A 355 27.09 22.89 -0.05
CA PRO A 355 28.30 22.05 -0.03
C PRO A 355 28.43 21.20 1.23
N ASP A 356 28.10 21.74 2.42
CA ASP A 356 28.16 21.02 3.69
C ASP A 356 27.11 19.91 3.81
N ALA A 357 25.95 20.08 3.16
CA ALA A 357 24.93 19.04 3.09
C ALA A 357 25.33 17.95 2.10
N ALA A 358 25.86 18.33 0.94
CA ALA A 358 26.34 17.40 -0.08
C ALA A 358 27.48 16.51 0.47
N ALA A 359 28.40 17.08 1.26
CA ALA A 359 29.48 16.32 1.90
C ALA A 359 28.96 15.23 2.85
N ARG A 360 27.79 15.43 3.46
CA ARG A 360 27.11 14.49 4.36
C ARG A 360 26.00 13.68 3.69
N MET A 361 25.89 13.78 2.37
CA MET A 361 24.89 13.03 1.61
C MET A 361 25.34 11.58 1.44
N VAL A 362 24.41 10.66 1.67
CA VAL A 362 24.60 9.21 1.56
C VAL A 362 23.44 8.61 0.76
N GLU A 363 23.64 7.46 0.14
CA GLU A 363 22.53 6.73 -0.44
C GLU A 363 21.65 6.13 0.65
N ALA A 364 20.33 6.27 0.50
CA ALA A 364 19.38 5.64 1.39
C ALA A 364 19.48 4.12 1.26
N ARG A 365 19.56 3.44 2.41
CA ARG A 365 19.33 2.00 2.50
C ARG A 365 17.86 1.72 2.20
N ILE A 366 17.59 0.88 1.20
CA ILE A 366 16.24 0.51 0.79
C ILE A 366 16.04 -1.00 1.03
N GLU A 367 14.84 -1.37 1.47
CA GLU A 367 14.37 -2.76 1.56
C GLU A 367 12.98 -2.83 0.93
N ASN A 368 12.77 -3.77 0.02
CA ASN A 368 11.47 -3.97 -0.64
C ASN A 368 10.50 -4.78 0.23
N ARG A 369 9.25 -4.88 -0.22
CA ARG A 369 8.21 -5.74 0.37
C ARG A 369 7.80 -5.36 1.80
N ALA A 370 7.87 -4.08 2.15
CA ALA A 370 7.26 -3.58 3.38
C ALA A 370 5.73 -3.62 3.24
N THR A 371 5.09 -4.61 3.86
CA THR A 371 3.63 -4.63 4.01
C THR A 371 3.25 -3.82 5.25
N TYR A 372 2.14 -3.11 5.18
CA TYR A 372 1.65 -2.30 6.30
C TYR A 372 0.16 -2.02 6.18
N SER A 373 -0.44 -1.55 7.26
CA SER A 373 -1.86 -1.23 7.34
C SER A 373 -2.22 0.01 6.55
N CYS A 374 -3.09 -0.16 5.57
CA CYS A 374 -3.52 0.90 4.67
C CYS A 374 -5.02 0.77 4.32
N ALA A 375 -5.59 1.88 3.85
CA ALA A 375 -6.70 1.84 2.92
C ALA A 375 -6.36 2.75 1.74
N GLY A 376 -6.75 2.34 0.54
CA GLY A 376 -6.54 3.12 -0.68
C GLY A 376 -7.57 2.73 -1.72
N GLN A 377 -7.80 3.61 -2.70
CA GLN A 377 -8.74 3.28 -3.78
C GLN A 377 -8.23 2.11 -4.63
N VAL A 378 -6.92 2.08 -4.83
CA VAL A 378 -6.19 0.97 -5.45
C VAL A 378 -5.04 0.60 -4.54
N MET A 379 -5.06 -0.60 -3.98
CA MET A 379 -3.94 -1.14 -3.20
C MET A 379 -3.07 -2.01 -4.09
N THR A 380 -1.76 -1.82 -4.00
CA THR A 380 -0.78 -2.47 -4.87
C THR A 380 0.54 -2.73 -4.13
N ARG A 381 1.52 -3.25 -4.87
CA ARG A 381 2.92 -3.41 -4.48
C ARG A 381 3.81 -2.65 -5.46
N MET A 382 4.93 -2.14 -4.96
CA MET A 382 6.02 -1.58 -5.75
C MET A 382 7.33 -2.13 -5.20
N ASP A 383 8.17 -2.66 -6.07
CA ASP A 383 9.56 -2.96 -5.73
C ASP A 383 10.46 -1.88 -6.33
N PHE A 384 11.37 -1.36 -5.52
CA PHE A 384 12.36 -0.38 -5.97
C PHE A 384 13.35 -1.06 -6.94
N PRO A 385 13.60 -0.48 -8.14
CA PRO A 385 14.48 -1.09 -9.13
C PRO A 385 15.88 -1.36 -8.59
N GLY A 386 16.42 -2.55 -8.85
CA GLY A 386 17.78 -2.93 -8.47
C GLY A 386 17.99 -3.29 -7.00
N VAL A 387 16.96 -3.23 -6.15
CA VAL A 387 17.03 -3.58 -4.73
C VAL A 387 16.50 -5.01 -4.51
N THR A 388 17.32 -5.85 -3.86
CA THR A 388 16.98 -7.27 -3.63
C THR A 388 16.68 -7.57 -2.17
N GLU A 389 17.16 -6.72 -1.28
CA GLU A 389 16.88 -6.75 0.14
C GLU A 389 15.38 -6.58 0.37
N VAL A 390 14.85 -7.34 1.33
CA VAL A 390 13.44 -7.31 1.69
C VAL A 390 13.30 -7.02 3.18
N VAL A 391 12.23 -6.31 3.54
CA VAL A 391 11.86 -6.12 4.93
C VAL A 391 11.62 -7.51 5.56
N PRO A 392 12.26 -7.83 6.70
CA PRO A 392 12.01 -9.07 7.40
C PRO A 392 10.55 -9.23 7.80
N ALA A 393 10.08 -10.46 7.89
CA ALA A 393 8.76 -10.72 8.46
C ALA A 393 8.69 -10.16 9.90
N PRO A 394 7.54 -9.59 10.31
CA PRO A 394 7.37 -9.09 11.68
C PRO A 394 7.62 -10.19 12.70
N VAL A 395 8.17 -9.83 13.85
CA VAL A 395 8.32 -10.78 14.97
C VAL A 395 6.92 -11.13 15.46
N ALA A 396 6.55 -12.42 15.40
CA ALA A 396 5.29 -12.89 15.93
C ALA A 396 5.18 -12.51 17.42
N LYS A 397 4.23 -11.64 17.76
CA LYS A 397 3.90 -11.38 19.16
C LYS A 397 3.25 -12.65 19.68
N ASN A 398 3.91 -13.34 20.62
CA ASN A 398 3.28 -14.40 21.40
C ASN A 398 2.02 -13.81 22.04
N MET A 399 0.84 -14.15 21.51
CA MET A 399 -0.45 -13.81 22.09
C MET A 399 -0.74 -14.70 23.32
N ALA A 400 0.25 -14.85 24.20
CA ALA A 400 0.12 -15.51 25.49
C ALA A 400 0.07 -14.41 26.55
N GLY A 401 -1.09 -13.77 26.73
CA GLY A 401 -1.22 -12.72 27.73
C GLY A 401 -2.52 -11.92 27.72
N SER A 402 -3.66 -12.51 27.36
CA SER A 402 -4.96 -11.86 27.61
C SER A 402 -6.09 -12.87 27.83
N ALA A 403 -5.81 -13.97 28.52
CA ALA A 403 -6.83 -14.83 29.10
C ALA A 403 -6.67 -14.77 30.63
N GLY A 404 -7.58 -14.03 31.28
CA GLY A 404 -7.77 -14.09 32.73
C GLY A 404 -7.16 -12.93 33.51
N SER A 405 -7.86 -11.80 33.55
CA SER A 405 -7.94 -10.95 34.74
C SER A 405 -9.41 -10.67 35.03
#